data_AF-A0A9D2MTS5-F1
#
_entry.id   AF-A0A9D2MTS5-F1
#
_cell.length_a   1.000
_cell.length_b   1.000
_cell.length_c   1.000
_cell.angle_alpha   90.00
_cell.angle_beta   90.00
_cell.angle_gamma   90.00
#
_symmetry.space_group_name_H-M   'P 1'
#
loop_
_entity.id
_entity.type
_entity.pdbx_description
1 polymer ?
#
loop_
_entity_poly.entity_id
_entity_poly.type
_entity_poly.pdbx_seq_one_letter_code
_entity_poly.pdbx_strand_id
1 'polypeptide(L)' 'MKGFLLSAVLGFAALALVNFCGPYTGVSLSLSPLALGAAGALGIPGVILMVLLHAML' A
#
# COMPACT_ATOMS: atom_id res chain seq x y z
N MET A 1 18.09 11.86 -5.11
CA MET A 1 17.27 10.67 -5.48
C MET A 1 17.17 9.60 -4.36
N LYS A 2 17.58 9.89 -3.11
CA LYS A 2 17.58 8.91 -2.00
C LYS A 2 16.20 8.75 -1.34
N GLY A 3 15.41 9.84 -1.33
CA GLY A 3 14.09 9.87 -0.69
C GLY A 3 13.00 9.07 -1.42
N PHE A 4 13.06 8.99 -2.75
CA PHE A 4 12.06 8.26 -3.54
C PHE A 4 12.16 6.74 -3.35
N LEU A 5 13.38 6.20 -3.34
CA LEU A 5 13.63 4.79 -3.03
C LEU A 5 13.22 4.42 -1.60
N LEU A 6 13.50 5.28 -0.62
CA LEU A 6 13.02 5.06 0.76
C LEU A 6 11.48 5.07 0.83
N SER A 7 10.83 6.00 0.12
CA SER A 7 9.37 6.07 0.06
C SER A 7 8.75 4.83 -0.60
N ALA A 8 9.37 4.30 -1.66
CA ALA A 8 8.93 3.08 -2.32
C ALA A 8 9.04 1.86 -1.40
N VAL A 9 10.18 1.69 -0.71
CA VAL A 9 10.38 0.60 0.26
C VAL A 9 9.39 0.71 1.43
N LEU A 10 9.15 1.92 1.93
CA LEU A 10 8.14 2.18 2.96
C LEU A 10 6.72 1.91 2.45
N GLY A 11 6.43 2.19 1.18
CA GLY A 11 5.16 1.85 0.53
C GLY A 11 4.93 0.35 0.46
N PHE A 12 5.93 -0.43 0.03
CA PHE A 12 5.83 -1.90 0.07
C PHE A 12 5.66 -2.44 1.49
N ALA A 13 6.40 -1.91 2.46
CA ALA A 13 6.26 -2.29 3.86
C ALA A 13 4.87 -1.97 4.41
N ALA A 14 4.31 -0.80 4.08
CA ALA A 14 2.96 -0.40 4.46
C ALA A 14 1.90 -1.31 3.82
N LEU A 15 2.05 -1.66 2.54
CA LEU A 15 1.10 -2.52 1.85
C LEU A 15 1.12 -3.95 2.42
N ALA A 16 2.29 -4.45 2.80
CA ALA A 16 2.44 -5.71 3.53
C ALA A 16 1.80 -5.64 4.92
N LEU A 17 2.03 -4.56 5.68
CA LEU A 17 1.40 -4.36 6.99
C LEU A 17 -0.12 -4.31 6.90
N VAL A 18 -0.67 -3.63 5.91
CA VAL A 18 -2.12 -3.55 5.69
C VAL A 18 -2.69 -4.93 5.39
N ASN A 19 -2.04 -5.71 4.52
CA ASN A 19 -2.49 -7.07 4.22
C ASN A 19 -2.39 -7.98 5.47
N PHE A 20 -1.37 -7.80 6.31
CA PHE A 20 -1.23 -8.50 7.59
C PHE A 20 -2.29 -8.08 8.63
N CYS A 21 -2.71 -6.81 8.60
CA CYS A 21 -3.82 -6.30 9.40
C CYS A 21 -5.19 -6.65 8.80
N GLY A 22 -5.27 -7.15 7.57
CA GLY A 22 -6.50 -7.54 6.88
C GLY A 22 -7.48 -8.40 7.71
N PRO A 23 -7.04 -9.44 8.46
CA PRO A 23 -7.95 -10.20 9.33
C PRO A 23 -8.50 -9.42 10.53
N TYR A 24 -7.85 -8.32 10.94
CA TYR A 24 -8.28 -7.49 12.07
C TYR A 24 -9.09 -6.28 11.63
N THR A 25 -8.83 -5.74 10.44
CA THR A 25 -9.49 -4.54 9.89
C THR A 25 -10.58 -4.85 8.87
N GLY A 26 -10.63 -6.07 8.36
CA GLY A 26 -11.47 -6.43 7.21
C GLY A 26 -10.96 -5.89 5.88
N VAL A 27 -9.86 -5.11 5.87
CA VAL A 27 -9.31 -4.46 4.67
C VAL A 27 -8.17 -5.28 4.12
N SER A 28 -8.46 -6.08 3.08
CA SER A 28 -7.46 -6.90 2.39
C SER A 28 -7.20 -6.35 0.99
N LEU A 29 -6.03 -5.75 0.79
CA LEU A 29 -5.59 -5.29 -0.53
C LEU A 29 -4.98 -6.44 -1.33
N SER A 30 -5.58 -6.77 -2.47
CA SER A 30 -5.05 -7.77 -3.40
C SER A 30 -3.66 -7.37 -3.90
N LEU A 31 -2.68 -8.26 -3.71
CA LEU A 31 -1.29 -8.11 -4.20
C LEU A 31 -1.25 -8.29 -5.73
N SER A 32 -1.73 -7.27 -6.44
CA SER A 32 -1.69 -7.18 -7.89
C SER A 32 -0.47 -6.37 -8.36
N PRO A 33 -0.03 -6.52 -9.62
CA PRO A 33 1.02 -5.69 -10.20
C PRO A 33 0.69 -4.18 -10.11
N LEU A 34 -0.60 -3.82 -10.17
CA LEU A 34 -1.04 -2.43 -9.98
C LEU A 34 -0.88 -1.97 -8.53
N ALA A 35 -1.18 -2.81 -7.54
CA ALA A 35 -1.00 -2.50 -6.11
C ALA A 35 0.48 -2.29 -5.77
N LEU A 36 1.34 -3.17 -6.28
CA LEU A 36 2.79 -3.05 -6.13
C LEU A 36 3.32 -1.80 -6.87
N GLY A 37 2.81 -1.52 -8.07
CA GLY A 37 3.14 -0.33 -8.84
C GLY A 37 2.75 0.97 -8.13
N ALA A 38 1.56 1.03 -7.54
CA ALA A 38 1.10 2.21 -6.80
C ALA A 38 1.87 2.41 -5.48
N ALA A 39 2.15 1.34 -4.75
CA ALA A 39 2.97 1.40 -3.54
C ALA A 39 4.43 1.79 -3.84
N GLY A 40 4.98 1.34 -4.96
CA GLY A 40 6.35 1.70 -5.38
C GLY A 40 6.46 3.09 -5.99
N ALA A 41 5.48 3.52 -6.81
CA ALA A 41 5.52 4.79 -7.52
C ALA A 41 5.10 5.97 -6.64
N LEU A 42 4.09 5.78 -5.78
CA LEU A 42 3.57 6.80 -4.89
C LEU A 42 4.05 6.62 -3.44
N GLY A 43 4.58 5.46 -3.05
CA GLY A 43 5.01 5.20 -1.68
C GLY A 43 3.84 5.03 -0.71
N ILE A 44 4.04 5.51 0.52
CA ILE A 44 3.03 5.53 1.59
C ILE A 44 1.69 6.17 1.16
N PRO A 45 1.65 7.36 0.53
CA PRO A 45 0.37 7.95 0.14
C PRO A 45 -0.39 7.13 -0.91
N GLY A 46 0.30 6.34 -1.74
CA GLY A 46 -0.34 5.41 -2.67
C GLY A 46 -1.07 4.26 -1.96
N VAL A 47 -0.44 3.71 -0.92
CA VAL A 47 -1.06 2.67 -0.08
C VAL A 47 -2.28 3.21 0.67
N ILE A 48 -2.18 4.44 1.21
CA ILE A 48 -3.30 5.08 1.92
C ILE A 48 -4.50 5.29 0.99
N LEU A 49 -4.27 5.77 -0.24
CA LEU A 49 -5.33 5.91 -1.25
C LEU A 49 -5.99 4.58 -1.59
N MET A 50 -5.22 3.50 -1.72
CA MET A 50 -5.76 2.17 -1.97
C MET A 50 -6.61 1.65 -0.81
N VAL A 51 -6.17 1.86 0.44
CA VAL A 51 -6.97 1.54 1.62
C VAL A 51 -8.24 2.36 1.66
N LEU A 52 -8.17 3.66 1.38
CA LEU A 52 -9.33 4.55 1.39
C LEU A 52 -10.37 4.12 0.34
N LEU A 53 -9.92 3.80 -0.88
CA LEU A 53 -10.78 3.29 -1.95
C LEU A 53 -11.44 1.97 -1.56
N HIS A 54 -10.70 1.04 -0.94
CA HIS A 54 -11.26 -0.22 -0.46
C HIS A 54 -12.22 -0.05 0.71
N ALA A 55 -12.03 0.96 1.56
CA ALA A 55 -12.94 1.23 2.67
C ALA A 55 -14.23 1.94 2.23
N MET A 56 -14.21 2.65 1.09
CA MET A 56 -15.38 3.35 0.55
C MET A 56 -16.23 2.51 -0.41
N LEU A 57 -15.70 1.41 -0.95
CA LEU A 57 -16.32 0.59 -1.98
C LEU A 57 -16.69 -0.80 -1.45
#